data_AF-A0A959S6I5-F1
#
_entry.id   AF-A0A959S6I5-F1
#
_cell.length_a   1.000
_cell.length_b   1.000
_cell.length_c   1.000
_cell.angle_alpha   90.00
_cell.angle_beta   90.00
_cell.angle_gamma   90.00
#
_symmetry.space_group_name_H-M   'P 1'
#
loop_
_entity.id
_entity.type
_entity.pdbx_description
1 polymer ?
#
loop_
_entity_poly.entity_id
_entity_poly.type
_entity_poly.pdbx_seq_one_letter_code
_entity_poly.pdbx_strand_id
1 'polypeptide(L)'
;MYLNRKWITLILITLSFSATAQISVDNTITPEDVVNMLVGEGILVSNISYEGDLNQFGSFENTGDQMGIANGVILATGDCVVAIGPNSSGSMSQGGGNSSSNSSLPGDPGDIDLEAISGVNTNDNAVLEFDFVPAGDSLKFFYVFGSEEYDDYECCSVNDAFGFFVSGPGITGPYSSPAGFPDGSINIARVPGTDIGVSINTVNSA
;
A
#
# COMPACT_ATOMS: atom_id res chain seq x y z
N MET A 1 -57.45 -34.33 37.44
CA MET A 1 -56.65 -33.10 37.57
C MET A 1 -55.96 -32.88 36.22
N TYR A 2 -56.55 -32.08 35.34
CA TYR A 2 -56.03 -31.82 33.98
C TYR A 2 -55.18 -30.55 34.01
N LEU A 3 -53.88 -30.65 33.72
CA LEU A 3 -53.00 -29.49 33.53
C LEU A 3 -53.09 -29.00 32.08
N ASN A 4 -53.66 -27.81 31.87
CA ASN A 4 -53.64 -27.12 30.59
C ASN A 4 -52.26 -26.49 30.36
N ARG A 5 -51.45 -27.10 29.48
CA ARG A 5 -50.13 -26.61 29.11
C ARG A 5 -50.27 -25.56 28.00
N LYS A 6 -50.13 -24.28 28.34
CA LYS A 6 -50.11 -23.18 27.36
C LYS A 6 -48.70 -23.05 26.79
N TRP A 7 -48.58 -23.14 25.47
CA TRP A 7 -47.33 -22.93 24.76
C TRP A 7 -47.19 -21.43 24.47
N ILE A 8 -46.11 -20.81 24.93
CA ILE A 8 -45.75 -19.44 24.56
C ILE A 8 -44.75 -19.55 23.43
N THR A 9 -45.14 -19.13 22.23
CA THR A 9 -44.22 -19.03 21.08
C THR A 9 -43.54 -17.67 21.13
N LEU A 10 -42.22 -17.66 21.33
CA LEU A 10 -41.41 -16.45 21.25
C LEU A 10 -41.04 -16.21 19.77
N ILE A 11 -41.49 -15.09 19.21
CA ILE A 11 -41.08 -14.64 17.87
C ILE A 11 -39.83 -13.79 18.04
N LEU A 12 -38.68 -14.31 17.59
CA LEU A 12 -37.42 -13.58 17.56
C LEU A 12 -37.38 -12.71 16.30
N ILE A 13 -37.49 -11.39 16.47
CA ILE A 13 -37.30 -10.43 15.38
C ILE A 13 -35.80 -10.15 15.29
N THR A 14 -35.14 -10.64 14.26
CA THR A 14 -33.75 -10.30 13.95
C THR A 14 -33.73 -8.92 13.29
N LEU A 15 -33.19 -7.92 13.98
CA LEU A 15 -32.87 -6.62 13.39
C LEU A 15 -31.59 -6.76 12.57
N SER A 16 -31.68 -6.57 11.25
CA SER A 16 -30.49 -6.48 10.40
C SER A 16 -29.90 -5.08 10.53
N PHE A 17 -28.71 -4.97 11.11
CA PHE A 17 -27.91 -3.74 11.04
C PHE A 17 -27.11 -3.77 9.74
N SER A 18 -27.21 -2.73 8.92
CA SER A 18 -26.22 -2.49 7.87
C SER A 18 -24.97 -1.93 8.52
N ALA A 19 -23.87 -2.67 8.44
CA ALA A 19 -22.54 -2.12 8.70
C ALA A 19 -22.06 -1.40 7.44
N THR A 20 -21.50 -0.20 7.59
CA THR A 20 -20.77 0.47 6.52
C THR A 20 -19.33 -0.06 6.52
N ALA A 21 -18.82 -0.46 5.35
CA ALA A 21 -17.39 -0.71 5.18
C ALA A 21 -16.66 0.62 5.41
N GLN A 22 -15.61 0.61 6.23
CA GLN A 22 -14.85 1.84 6.51
C GLN A 22 -13.97 2.22 5.33
N ILE A 23 -13.43 1.21 4.63
CA ILE A 23 -12.64 1.35 3.42
C ILE A 23 -13.37 0.63 2.28
N SER A 24 -13.41 1.24 1.11
CA SER A 24 -13.72 0.58 -0.17
C SER A 24 -12.52 0.70 -1.10
N VAL A 25 -12.23 -0.36 -1.84
CA VAL A 25 -11.13 -0.41 -2.81
C VAL A 25 -11.69 -0.68 -4.21
N ASP A 26 -11.18 0.04 -5.20
CA ASP A 26 -11.42 -0.22 -6.62
C ASP A 26 -10.08 -0.52 -7.32
N ASN A 27 -9.88 -1.78 -7.65
CA ASN A 27 -8.72 -2.31 -8.38
C ASN A 27 -9.02 -2.57 -9.86
N THR A 28 -10.09 -2.00 -10.40
CA THR A 28 -10.46 -2.10 -11.83
C THR A 28 -9.92 -0.94 -12.68
N ILE A 29 -9.19 -0.03 -12.04
CA ILE A 29 -8.65 1.20 -12.63
C ILE A 29 -7.26 1.00 -13.24
N THR A 30 -6.86 1.92 -14.12
CA THR A 30 -5.57 1.86 -14.81
C THR A 30 -4.45 2.57 -14.04
N PRO A 31 -3.16 2.28 -14.31
CA PRO A 31 -2.05 3.07 -13.79
C PRO A 31 -2.20 4.57 -14.10
N GLU A 32 -2.74 4.92 -15.26
CA GLU A 32 -3.03 6.30 -15.62
C GLU A 32 -4.09 6.94 -14.69
N ASP A 33 -5.13 6.20 -14.32
CA ASP A 33 -6.16 6.69 -13.40
C ASP A 33 -5.57 6.96 -12.01
N VAL A 34 -4.79 6.02 -11.45
CA VAL A 34 -4.15 6.22 -10.13
C VAL A 34 -3.14 7.36 -10.14
N VAL A 35 -2.33 7.51 -11.19
CA VAL A 35 -1.40 8.65 -11.29
C VAL A 35 -2.16 9.97 -11.35
N ASN A 36 -3.24 10.05 -12.13
CA ASN A 36 -4.07 11.26 -12.20
C ASN A 36 -4.79 11.59 -10.88
N MET A 37 -5.00 10.61 -10.00
CA MET A 37 -5.48 10.84 -8.64
C MET A 37 -4.37 11.38 -7.72
N LEU A 38 -3.13 10.93 -7.90
CA LEU A 38 -1.97 11.39 -7.13
C LEU A 38 -1.53 12.80 -7.52
N VAL A 39 -1.55 13.08 -8.82
CA VAL A 39 -1.13 14.39 -9.33
C VAL A 39 -2.31 15.36 -9.31
N GLY A 40 -2.12 16.51 -8.67
CA GLY A 40 -3.15 17.55 -8.65
C GLY A 40 -3.46 18.08 -10.06
N GLU A 41 -4.62 18.75 -10.20
CA GLU A 41 -5.00 19.36 -11.47
C GLU A 41 -3.89 20.26 -12.05
N GLY A 42 -3.62 20.08 -13.35
CA GLY A 42 -2.65 20.91 -14.08
C GLY A 42 -1.19 20.44 -14.02
N ILE A 43 -0.89 19.34 -13.31
CA ILE A 43 0.41 18.67 -13.40
C ILE A 43 0.44 17.82 -14.68
N LEU A 44 1.44 18.06 -15.53
CA LEU A 44 1.68 17.24 -16.70
C LEU A 44 2.48 16.00 -16.29
N VAL A 45 1.93 14.83 -16.58
CA VAL A 45 2.56 13.53 -16.34
C VAL A 45 2.86 12.81 -17.65
N SER A 46 3.91 11.99 -17.66
CA SER A 46 4.31 11.15 -18.79
C SER A 46 5.02 9.89 -18.31
N ASN A 47 5.27 8.94 -19.23
CA ASN A 47 6.01 7.70 -18.94
C ASN A 47 5.46 6.92 -17.73
N ILE A 48 4.12 6.91 -17.59
CA ILE A 48 3.46 6.14 -16.55
C ILE A 48 3.70 4.66 -16.82
N SER A 49 4.18 3.95 -15.82
CA SER A 49 4.39 2.52 -15.86
C SER A 49 4.11 1.89 -14.50
N TYR A 50 3.75 0.62 -14.55
CA TYR A 50 3.48 -0.17 -13.37
C TYR A 50 4.18 -1.53 -13.49
N GLU A 51 4.92 -1.89 -12.45
CA GLU A 51 5.51 -3.22 -12.24
C GLU A 51 4.84 -3.85 -11.02
N GLY A 52 4.28 -5.05 -11.17
CA GLY A 52 3.45 -5.67 -10.13
C GLY A 52 2.34 -6.53 -10.75
N ASP A 53 1.64 -7.32 -9.95
CA ASP A 53 0.35 -7.92 -10.35
C ASP A 53 -0.70 -6.79 -10.39
N LEU A 54 -1.64 -6.88 -11.32
CA LEU A 54 -2.68 -5.86 -11.49
C LEU A 54 -3.67 -5.81 -10.31
N ASN A 55 -3.72 -6.83 -9.46
CA ASN A 55 -4.54 -6.78 -8.25
C ASN A 55 -3.83 -6.10 -7.05
N GLN A 56 -2.55 -5.74 -7.17
CA GLN A 56 -1.77 -5.12 -6.10
C GLN A 56 -1.94 -3.60 -5.99
N PHE A 57 -2.69 -2.97 -6.91
CA PHE A 57 -2.96 -1.54 -6.87
C PHE A 57 -4.42 -1.19 -7.11
N GLY A 58 -4.80 0.00 -6.69
CA GLY A 58 -6.12 0.54 -6.95
C GLY A 58 -6.31 1.91 -6.30
N SER A 59 -7.56 2.33 -6.22
CA SER A 59 -7.97 3.48 -5.43
C SER A 59 -8.67 3.02 -4.17
N PHE A 60 -8.62 3.85 -3.12
CA PHE A 60 -9.42 3.63 -1.92
C PHE A 60 -10.24 4.87 -1.57
N GLU A 61 -11.39 4.63 -0.96
CA GLU A 61 -12.14 5.62 -0.20
C GLU A 61 -12.28 5.13 1.23
N ASN A 62 -12.02 6.00 2.19
CA ASN A 62 -12.16 5.76 3.61
C ASN A 62 -13.19 6.74 4.18
N THR A 63 -14.31 6.20 4.67
CA THR A 63 -15.40 6.96 5.30
C THR A 63 -15.22 7.09 6.82
N GLY A 64 -14.21 6.44 7.39
CA GLY A 64 -13.82 6.57 8.79
C GLY A 64 -12.70 7.59 9.00
N ASP A 65 -12.47 7.97 10.26
CA ASP A 65 -11.45 8.95 10.65
C ASP A 65 -10.10 8.28 11.04
N GLN A 66 -10.01 6.95 11.02
CA GLN A 66 -8.88 6.21 11.61
C GLN A 66 -7.55 6.33 10.86
N MET A 67 -7.56 6.43 9.52
CA MET A 67 -6.33 6.50 8.72
C MET A 67 -5.79 7.93 8.57
N GLY A 68 -6.59 8.96 8.88
CA GLY A 68 -6.23 10.37 8.62
C GLY A 68 -6.15 10.75 7.13
N ILE A 69 -6.42 9.81 6.22
CA ILE A 69 -6.55 10.02 4.78
C ILE A 69 -7.92 9.48 4.34
N ALA A 70 -8.68 10.30 3.61
CA ALA A 70 -10.06 10.00 3.23
C ALA A 70 -10.18 9.25 1.90
N ASN A 71 -9.22 9.40 1.00
CA ASN A 71 -9.15 8.69 -0.27
C ASN A 71 -7.75 8.81 -0.87
N GLY A 72 -7.44 7.97 -1.84
CA GLY A 72 -6.18 8.04 -2.56
C GLY A 72 -5.89 6.75 -3.33
N VAL A 73 -4.61 6.50 -3.55
CA VAL A 73 -4.09 5.29 -4.18
C VAL A 73 -3.69 4.29 -3.10
N ILE A 74 -3.95 3.01 -3.35
CA ILE A 74 -3.47 1.91 -2.54
C ILE A 74 -2.50 1.07 -3.37
N LEU A 75 -1.38 0.70 -2.76
CA LEU A 75 -0.45 -0.33 -3.22
C LEU A 75 -0.35 -1.38 -2.11
N ALA A 76 -0.25 -2.65 -2.48
CA ALA A 76 -0.15 -3.76 -1.54
C ALA A 76 0.81 -4.84 -2.07
N THR A 77 1.44 -5.58 -1.16
CA THR A 77 2.26 -6.76 -1.48
C THR A 77 1.42 -7.95 -1.94
N GLY A 78 0.10 -7.90 -1.77
CA GLY A 78 -0.84 -8.86 -2.34
C GLY A 78 -2.08 -8.15 -2.90
N ASP A 79 -3.20 -8.85 -3.02
CA ASP A 79 -4.45 -8.25 -3.50
C ASP A 79 -4.90 -7.09 -2.59
N CYS A 80 -4.95 -5.89 -3.14
CA CYS A 80 -5.27 -4.67 -2.38
C CYS A 80 -6.71 -4.67 -1.83
N VAL A 81 -7.63 -5.49 -2.35
CA VAL A 81 -9.00 -5.59 -1.80
C VAL A 81 -9.03 -6.24 -0.41
N VAL A 82 -7.94 -6.91 0.00
CA VAL A 82 -7.79 -7.46 1.36
C VAL A 82 -7.79 -6.33 2.40
N ALA A 83 -7.34 -5.12 2.04
CA ALA A 83 -7.32 -3.95 2.93
C ALA A 83 -8.72 -3.48 3.39
N ILE A 84 -9.80 -3.93 2.72
CA ILE A 84 -11.19 -3.69 3.15
C ILE A 84 -11.47 -4.33 4.52
N GLY A 85 -10.80 -5.45 4.81
CA GLY A 85 -10.97 -6.21 6.04
C GLY A 85 -12.30 -7.00 6.11
N PRO A 86 -12.65 -7.53 7.30
CA PRO A 86 -11.87 -7.44 8.52
C PRO A 86 -10.57 -8.23 8.43
N ASN A 87 -9.50 -7.67 8.98
CA ASN A 87 -8.32 -8.45 9.26
C ASN A 87 -8.62 -9.39 10.44
N SER A 88 -8.68 -10.69 10.18
CA SER A 88 -9.01 -11.72 11.18
C SER A 88 -7.95 -12.80 11.32
N SER A 89 -6.81 -12.64 10.65
CA SER A 89 -5.63 -13.53 10.78
C SER A 89 -4.38 -12.81 10.30
N GLY A 90 -3.25 -13.02 10.98
CA GLY A 90 -1.93 -12.64 10.45
C GLY A 90 -1.73 -13.26 9.06
N SER A 91 -1.22 -12.47 8.12
CA SER A 91 -0.98 -12.88 6.73
C SER A 91 -2.23 -13.20 5.90
N MET A 92 -3.32 -12.43 6.07
CA MET A 92 -4.45 -12.49 5.13
C MET A 92 -3.98 -12.20 3.70
N SER A 93 -4.25 -13.13 2.78
CA SER A 93 -3.99 -12.96 1.35
C SER A 93 -5.10 -13.60 0.52
N GLN A 94 -5.51 -12.96 -0.57
CA GLN A 94 -6.37 -13.55 -1.61
C GLN A 94 -5.57 -13.94 -2.86
N GLY A 95 -4.24 -14.04 -2.75
CA GLY A 95 -3.33 -14.02 -3.88
C GLY A 95 -2.92 -12.60 -4.24
N GLY A 96 -2.41 -12.40 -5.46
CA GLY A 96 -1.61 -11.20 -5.78
C GLY A 96 -0.19 -11.33 -5.25
N GLY A 97 0.71 -10.49 -5.74
CA GLY A 97 2.13 -10.66 -5.47
C GLY A 97 2.68 -11.84 -6.27
N ASN A 98 2.93 -11.58 -7.54
CA ASN A 98 3.82 -12.37 -8.41
C ASN A 98 3.93 -11.66 -9.76
N SER A 99 4.70 -10.57 -9.83
CA SER A 99 5.05 -10.00 -11.12
C SER A 99 6.39 -10.56 -11.59
N SER A 100 6.58 -10.74 -12.88
CA SER A 100 7.85 -11.22 -13.44
C SER A 100 8.51 -10.08 -14.16
N SER A 101 9.64 -9.56 -13.67
CA SER A 101 10.74 -9.12 -14.56
C SER A 101 12.01 -8.56 -13.89
N ASN A 102 12.01 -8.14 -12.62
CA ASN A 102 13.17 -7.43 -12.04
C ASN A 102 13.77 -8.04 -10.75
N SER A 103 13.53 -9.33 -10.50
CA SER A 103 14.06 -10.02 -9.34
C SER A 103 15.50 -10.48 -9.53
N SER A 104 16.29 -10.48 -8.45
CA SER A 104 17.51 -11.28 -8.34
C SER A 104 17.22 -12.76 -8.03
N LEU A 105 15.94 -13.14 -7.84
CA LEU A 105 15.46 -14.48 -7.51
C LEU A 105 14.38 -14.98 -8.50
N PRO A 106 14.60 -16.06 -9.27
CA PRO A 106 13.59 -16.55 -10.21
C PRO A 106 12.25 -16.86 -9.53
N GLY A 107 11.19 -16.11 -9.87
CA GLY A 107 9.82 -16.38 -9.46
C GLY A 107 9.19 -15.45 -8.42
N ASP A 108 9.91 -14.42 -7.95
CA ASP A 108 9.40 -13.42 -6.99
C ASP A 108 10.32 -12.16 -6.94
N PRO A 109 9.96 -11.02 -7.56
CA PRO A 109 10.72 -9.79 -7.49
C PRO A 109 10.43 -8.99 -6.23
N GLY A 110 11.40 -9.05 -5.32
CA GLY A 110 11.70 -7.90 -4.48
C GLY A 110 12.23 -6.72 -5.29
N ASP A 111 12.48 -5.62 -4.56
CA ASP A 111 13.04 -4.39 -5.08
C ASP A 111 14.31 -4.02 -4.30
N ILE A 112 15.42 -3.78 -5.01
CA ILE A 112 16.73 -3.54 -4.40
C ILE A 112 16.78 -2.26 -3.55
N ASP A 113 15.99 -1.24 -3.91
CA ASP A 113 15.91 0.00 -3.16
C ASP A 113 15.06 -0.18 -1.89
N LEU A 114 14.02 -1.02 -1.95
CA LEU A 114 13.27 -1.45 -0.75
C LEU A 114 14.11 -2.36 0.16
N GLU A 115 14.95 -3.24 -0.38
CA GLU A 115 15.91 -4.05 0.39
C GLU A 115 16.95 -3.18 1.12
N ALA A 116 17.39 -2.08 0.48
CA ALA A 116 18.27 -1.10 1.12
C ALA A 116 17.58 -0.37 2.30
N ILE A 117 16.24 -0.27 2.29
CA ILE A 117 15.45 0.32 3.38
C ILE A 117 15.18 -0.71 4.49
N SER A 118 14.75 -1.93 4.14
CA SER A 118 14.34 -2.96 5.10
C SER A 118 15.52 -3.71 5.73
N GLY A 119 16.67 -3.74 5.05
CA GLY A 119 17.86 -4.49 5.44
C GLY A 119 17.76 -6.00 5.18
N VAL A 120 16.69 -6.47 4.54
CA VAL A 120 16.44 -7.88 4.20
C VAL A 120 15.82 -7.96 2.81
N ASN A 121 15.74 -9.18 2.26
CA ASN A 121 15.09 -9.39 0.96
C ASN A 121 13.61 -9.01 1.02
N THR A 122 13.11 -8.43 -0.06
CA THR A 122 11.69 -8.14 -0.25
C THR A 122 11.11 -9.08 -1.30
N ASN A 123 9.78 -9.18 -1.35
CA ASN A 123 9.02 -9.99 -2.31
C ASN A 123 7.84 -9.16 -2.81
N ASP A 124 7.21 -9.61 -3.88
CA ASP A 124 5.93 -9.10 -4.34
C ASP A 124 5.89 -7.57 -4.55
N ASN A 125 6.89 -7.02 -5.25
CA ASN A 125 6.95 -5.59 -5.49
C ASN A 125 5.70 -5.06 -6.24
N ALA A 126 5.31 -3.83 -5.88
CA ALA A 126 4.30 -3.05 -6.58
C ALA A 126 4.87 -1.64 -6.77
N VAL A 127 5.33 -1.35 -7.99
CA VAL A 127 6.05 -0.12 -8.34
C VAL A 127 5.22 0.67 -9.35
N LEU A 128 4.80 1.86 -8.94
CA LEU A 128 4.18 2.85 -9.82
C LEU A 128 5.22 3.94 -10.12
N GLU A 129 5.63 4.05 -11.38
CA GLU A 129 6.62 5.04 -11.85
C GLU A 129 5.99 5.99 -12.87
N PHE A 130 6.27 7.28 -12.76
CA PHE A 130 5.88 8.27 -13.75
C PHE A 130 6.78 9.52 -13.68
N ASP A 131 6.92 10.20 -14.81
CA ASP A 131 7.54 11.51 -14.89
C ASP A 131 6.50 12.61 -14.69
N PHE A 132 6.89 13.73 -14.07
CA PHE A 132 6.06 14.92 -13.99
C PHE A 132 6.87 16.21 -14.12
N VAL A 133 6.19 17.27 -14.58
CA VAL A 133 6.75 18.63 -14.54
C VAL A 133 6.23 19.35 -13.28
N PRO A 134 7.10 19.73 -12.33
CA PRO A 134 6.66 20.44 -11.13
C PRO A 134 5.99 21.78 -11.48
N ALA A 135 4.80 22.03 -10.93
CA ALA A 135 4.12 23.33 -11.06
C ALA A 135 4.51 24.32 -9.95
N GLY A 136 5.27 23.89 -8.95
CA GLY A 136 5.69 24.69 -7.80
C GLY A 136 7.09 24.33 -7.32
N ASP A 137 7.52 24.98 -6.23
CA ASP A 137 8.84 24.80 -5.62
C ASP A 137 8.90 23.64 -4.61
N SER A 138 7.75 23.01 -4.33
CA SER A 138 7.59 22.03 -3.27
C SER A 138 6.79 20.82 -3.75
N LEU A 139 7.28 19.62 -3.44
CA LEU A 139 6.55 18.36 -3.55
C LEU A 139 6.13 17.92 -2.15
N LYS A 140 4.87 17.49 -2.00
CA LYS A 140 4.33 16.96 -0.74
C LYS A 140 3.48 15.74 -1.05
N PHE A 141 3.60 14.71 -0.23
CA PHE A 141 2.81 13.49 -0.33
C PHE A 141 2.38 13.09 1.09
N PHE A 142 1.17 12.55 1.19
CA PHE A 142 0.68 11.93 2.41
C PHE A 142 0.66 10.42 2.18
N TYR A 143 1.03 9.65 3.19
CA TYR A 143 0.99 8.20 3.11
C TYR A 143 0.58 7.61 4.46
N VAL A 144 0.01 6.42 4.41
CA VAL A 144 -0.21 5.55 5.56
C VAL A 144 0.45 4.22 5.21
N PHE A 145 1.28 3.71 6.10
CA PHE A 145 1.89 2.40 5.96
C PHE A 145 1.20 1.43 6.94
N GLY A 146 0.83 0.26 6.44
CA GLY A 146 0.20 -0.80 7.20
C GLY A 146 0.77 -2.14 6.76
N SER A 147 0.85 -3.07 7.71
CA SER A 147 1.31 -4.43 7.47
C SER A 147 0.53 -5.37 8.39
N GLU A 148 0.38 -6.60 7.96
CA GLU A 148 -0.21 -7.70 8.73
C GLU A 148 0.83 -8.45 9.58
N GLU A 149 2.10 -8.06 9.46
CA GLU A 149 3.24 -8.81 9.98
C GLU A 149 3.82 -8.21 11.28
N TYR A 150 3.19 -7.17 11.82
CA TYR A 150 3.65 -6.46 13.03
C TYR A 150 3.87 -7.38 14.25
N ASP A 151 2.90 -8.23 14.58
CA ASP A 151 2.96 -9.08 15.80
C ASP A 151 3.81 -10.35 15.61
N ASP A 152 4.05 -10.78 14.36
CA ASP A 152 4.59 -12.11 14.04
C ASP A 152 6.04 -12.08 13.47
N TYR A 153 6.57 -10.92 13.04
CA TYR A 153 7.79 -10.87 12.21
C TYR A 153 8.86 -9.82 12.56
N GLU A 154 8.98 -9.41 13.83
CA GLU A 154 10.04 -8.47 14.27
C GLU A 154 11.50 -8.92 14.01
N CYS A 155 11.77 -10.11 13.43
CA CYS A 155 13.12 -10.67 13.26
C CYS A 155 13.32 -11.64 12.05
N CYS A 156 12.46 -11.63 11.03
CA CYS A 156 12.48 -12.66 9.97
C CYS A 156 13.15 -12.22 8.66
N SER A 157 13.30 -13.17 7.71
CA SER A 157 13.98 -12.99 6.42
C SER A 157 13.17 -12.27 5.33
N VAL A 158 11.97 -11.79 5.67
CA VAL A 158 11.03 -11.07 4.78
C VAL A 158 10.48 -9.87 5.55
N ASN A 159 10.22 -8.75 4.87
CA ASN A 159 9.77 -7.50 5.48
C ASN A 159 9.03 -6.62 4.47
N ASP A 160 7.88 -6.07 4.85
CA ASP A 160 7.21 -5.01 4.09
C ASP A 160 7.96 -3.68 4.25
N ALA A 161 8.27 -3.04 3.12
CA ALA A 161 8.88 -1.72 3.08
C ALA A 161 8.17 -0.80 2.08
N PHE A 162 8.26 0.50 2.34
CA PHE A 162 7.70 1.53 1.47
C PHE A 162 8.75 2.59 1.14
N GLY A 163 8.87 2.89 -0.16
CA GLY A 163 9.73 3.93 -0.70
C GLY A 163 8.95 4.92 -1.55
N PHE A 164 9.31 6.20 -1.46
CA PHE A 164 8.90 7.21 -2.42
C PHE A 164 10.18 7.83 -2.96
N PHE A 165 10.59 7.39 -4.14
CA PHE A 165 11.85 7.77 -4.75
C PHE A 165 11.68 8.97 -5.70
N VAL A 166 12.57 9.95 -5.60
CA VAL A 166 12.57 11.13 -6.47
C VAL A 166 13.94 11.30 -7.08
N SER A 167 13.99 11.32 -8.41
CA SER A 167 15.17 11.69 -9.21
C SER A 167 14.87 12.94 -10.02
N GLY A 168 15.91 13.67 -10.43
CA GLY A 168 15.72 14.89 -11.20
C GLY A 168 16.98 15.77 -11.24
N PRO A 169 16.94 16.91 -11.96
CA PRO A 169 18.08 17.81 -12.06
C PRO A 169 18.54 18.29 -10.67
N GLY A 170 19.82 18.06 -10.35
CA GLY A 170 20.41 18.48 -9.08
C GLY A 170 20.06 17.60 -7.88
N ILE A 171 19.37 16.49 -8.09
CA ILE A 171 19.15 15.46 -7.08
C ILE A 171 20.23 14.38 -7.24
N THR A 172 20.86 14.03 -6.13
CA THR A 172 21.84 12.94 -6.06
C THR A 172 21.48 12.09 -4.86
N GLY A 173 21.46 10.77 -5.02
CA GLY A 173 21.12 9.88 -3.92
C GLY A 173 21.53 8.43 -4.15
N PRO A 174 21.39 7.58 -3.12
CA PRO A 174 21.95 6.24 -3.13
C PRO A 174 21.07 5.20 -3.84
N TYR A 175 19.83 5.56 -4.19
CA TYR A 175 18.84 4.65 -4.77
C TYR A 175 18.84 4.71 -6.30
N SER A 176 18.27 3.69 -6.93
CA SER A 176 18.18 3.58 -8.38
C SER A 176 17.43 4.76 -9.00
N SER A 177 17.72 5.04 -10.26
CA SER A 177 17.06 6.11 -11.02
C SER A 177 17.02 5.82 -12.52
N PRO A 178 16.11 6.46 -13.26
CA PRO A 178 16.05 6.33 -14.71
C PRO A 178 17.33 6.84 -15.39
N ALA A 179 17.62 6.32 -16.60
CA ALA A 179 18.83 6.66 -17.35
C ALA A 179 19.01 8.17 -17.64
N GLY A 180 17.91 8.94 -17.64
CA GLY A 180 17.94 10.41 -17.78
C GLY A 180 18.51 11.15 -16.57
N PHE A 181 18.53 10.51 -15.39
CA PHE A 181 18.99 11.09 -14.12
C PHE A 181 20.00 10.13 -13.45
N PRO A 182 21.20 9.95 -14.01
CA PRO A 182 22.14 8.89 -13.59
C PRO A 182 22.76 9.07 -12.19
N ASP A 183 22.52 10.21 -11.54
CA ASP A 183 23.06 10.54 -10.22
C ASP A 183 22.25 9.92 -9.05
N GLY A 184 21.31 9.01 -9.37
CA GLY A 184 20.46 8.31 -8.40
C GLY A 184 19.22 9.08 -7.99
N SER A 185 18.50 8.54 -7.00
CA SER A 185 17.30 9.13 -6.42
C SER A 185 17.39 9.23 -4.90
N ILE A 186 16.55 10.08 -4.31
CA ILE A 186 16.37 10.17 -2.85
C ILE A 186 15.05 9.53 -2.44
N ASN A 187 15.02 8.87 -1.28
CA ASN A 187 13.77 8.44 -0.66
C ASN A 187 13.21 9.57 0.23
N ILE A 188 12.01 10.05 -0.11
CA ILE A 188 11.29 11.05 0.67
C ILE A 188 10.29 10.43 1.67
N ALA A 189 10.01 9.12 1.57
CA ALA A 189 9.25 8.36 2.56
C ALA A 189 10.09 8.05 3.80
N ARG A 190 9.69 8.58 4.95
CA ARG A 190 10.43 8.48 6.21
C ARG A 190 9.50 8.35 7.40
N VAL A 191 9.93 7.58 8.40
CA VAL A 191 9.24 7.53 9.70
C VAL A 191 9.17 8.95 10.28
N PRO A 192 7.99 9.44 10.68
CA PRO A 192 7.80 10.83 11.10
C PRO A 192 8.81 11.29 12.16
N GLY A 193 9.49 12.40 11.89
CA GLY A 193 10.49 12.98 12.80
C GLY A 193 11.89 12.36 12.72
N THR A 194 12.15 11.47 11.75
CA THR A 194 13.44 10.81 11.57
C THR A 194 13.93 10.88 10.11
N ASP A 195 15.18 10.43 9.89
CA ASP A 195 15.74 10.17 8.55
C ASP A 195 15.64 8.69 8.14
N ILE A 196 14.93 7.87 8.92
CA ILE A 196 14.83 6.42 8.74
C ILE A 196 13.73 6.10 7.72
N GLY A 197 14.03 5.23 6.76
CA GLY A 197 13.06 4.74 5.77
C GLY A 197 11.95 3.89 6.39
N VAL A 198 10.85 3.70 5.66
CA VAL A 198 9.65 3.04 6.18
C VAL A 198 9.72 1.53 5.92
N SER A 199 9.70 0.74 6.99
CA SER A 199 9.50 -0.71 6.97
C SER A 199 8.83 -1.15 8.27
N ILE A 200 8.38 -2.40 8.35
CA ILE A 200 7.80 -2.95 9.60
C ILE A 200 8.77 -2.73 10.76
N ASN A 201 10.04 -3.09 10.56
CA ASN A 201 11.07 -3.00 11.60
C ASN A 201 11.30 -1.56 12.08
N THR A 202 11.15 -0.56 11.23
CA THR A 202 11.41 0.84 11.61
C THR A 202 10.19 1.53 12.21
N VAL A 203 8.98 1.05 11.90
CA VAL A 203 7.72 1.57 12.46
C VAL A 203 7.37 0.87 13.78
N ASN A 204 7.61 -0.44 13.92
CA ASN A 204 7.29 -1.20 15.13
C ASN A 204 8.35 -1.08 16.24
N SER A 205 9.58 -0.69 15.89
CA SER A 205 10.65 -0.44 16.87
C SER A 205 10.71 1.01 17.38
N ALA A 206 9.71 1.84 17.04
CA ALA A 206 9.69 3.28 17.36
C ALA A 206 9.00 3.60 18.70
#